data_AF-A0A1C3XF23-F1
#
_entry.id   AF-A0A1C3XF23-F1
#
_cell.length_a   1.000
_cell.length_b   1.000
_cell.length_c   1.000
_cell.angle_alpha   90.00
_cell.angle_beta   90.00
_cell.angle_gamma   90.00
#
_symmetry.space_group_name_H-M   'P 1'
#
loop_
_entity.id
_entity.type
_entity.pdbx_description
1 polymer ?
#
loop_
_entity_poly.entity_id
_entity_poly.type
_entity_poly.pdbx_seq_one_letter_code
_entity_poly.pdbx_strand_id
1 'polypeptide(L)'
;MRDCAATPGVAFLFAPDAQEVYPIHFEIFIEPGDLAKPLCGAFRAGQFRGVATVVCKLLNMVQPDVLFFGQKDLQQCAVVRRMAVDLNLPIEIVPYRPFASRMGSR
;
A
#
# COMPACT_ATOMS: atom_id res chain seq x y z
N MET A 1 17.60 2.00 -3.72
CA MET A 1 17.07 3.37 -3.51
C MET A 1 17.83 4.31 -4.43
N ARG A 2 17.15 5.14 -5.22
CA ARG A 2 17.78 6.10 -6.14
C ARG A 2 17.44 7.53 -5.71
N ASP A 3 18.37 8.47 -5.91
CA ASP A 3 18.11 9.89 -5.69
C ASP A 3 17.05 10.38 -6.70
N CYS A 4 16.10 11.18 -6.22
CA CYS A 4 14.90 11.58 -6.95
C CYS A 4 14.87 13.09 -7.26
N ALA A 5 16.05 13.67 -7.56
CA ALA A 5 16.26 15.10 -7.81
C ALA A 5 15.29 15.76 -8.81
N ALA A 6 14.61 14.99 -9.68
CA ALA A 6 13.63 15.49 -10.64
C ALA A 6 12.24 15.80 -10.03
N THR A 7 11.95 15.40 -8.79
CA THR A 7 10.65 15.65 -8.14
C THR A 7 10.82 16.44 -6.84
N PRO A 8 10.40 17.72 -6.80
CA PRO A 8 10.50 18.54 -5.60
C PRO A 8 9.82 17.86 -4.40
N GLY A 9 10.55 17.74 -3.29
CA GLY A 9 10.04 17.15 -2.04
C GLY A 9 10.17 15.62 -1.93
N VAL A 10 10.72 14.93 -2.93
CA VAL A 10 11.02 13.48 -2.84
C VAL A 10 12.51 13.29 -2.65
N ALA A 11 12.92 12.77 -1.49
CA ALA A 11 14.33 12.48 -1.22
C ALA A 11 14.82 11.22 -1.96
N PHE A 12 13.95 10.22 -2.08
CA PHE A 12 14.33 8.92 -2.62
C PHE A 12 13.21 8.25 -3.40
N LEU A 13 13.61 7.56 -4.47
CA LEU A 13 12.78 6.60 -5.18
C LEU A 13 13.20 5.18 -4.81
N PHE A 14 12.30 4.44 -4.17
CA PHE A 14 12.44 3.01 -3.99
C PHE A 14 11.68 2.28 -5.10
N ALA A 15 12.41 1.77 -6.08
CA ALA A 15 11.88 1.07 -7.24
C ALA A 15 12.61 -0.27 -7.42
N PRO A 16 12.32 -1.26 -6.56
CA PRO A 16 12.90 -2.60 -6.69
C PRO A 16 12.31 -3.35 -7.89
N ASP A 17 13.11 -4.21 -8.49
CA ASP A 17 12.64 -5.19 -9.47
C ASP A 17 11.79 -6.27 -8.77
N ALA A 18 10.93 -6.94 -9.54
CA ALA A 18 10.06 -7.98 -9.02
C ALA A 18 10.86 -9.12 -8.34
N GLN A 19 12.06 -9.44 -8.82
CA GLN A 19 12.92 -10.48 -8.24
C GLN A 19 13.57 -10.04 -6.91
N GLU A 20 13.75 -8.74 -6.69
CA GLU A 20 14.23 -8.20 -5.40
C GLU A 20 13.13 -8.28 -4.34
N VAL A 21 11.86 -8.14 -4.76
CA VAL A 21 10.71 -8.30 -3.88
C VAL A 21 10.39 -9.78 -3.67
N TYR A 22 10.35 -10.58 -4.73
CA TYR A 22 9.90 -11.98 -4.71
C TYR A 22 11.06 -12.93 -5.04
N PRO A 23 11.62 -13.63 -4.04
CA PRO A 23 12.66 -14.62 -4.30
C PRO A 23 12.11 -15.80 -5.09
N ILE A 24 13.03 -16.58 -5.67
CA ILE A 24 12.69 -17.86 -6.31
C ILE A 24 12.01 -18.76 -5.26
N HIS A 25 10.91 -19.42 -5.65
CA HIS A 25 10.07 -20.24 -4.76
C HIS A 25 9.39 -19.43 -3.63
N PHE A 26 8.88 -18.25 -3.95
CA PHE A 26 8.03 -17.48 -3.03
C PHE A 26 6.71 -18.23 -2.74
N GLU A 27 6.53 -18.67 -1.50
CA GLU A 27 5.37 -19.49 -1.07
C GLU A 27 4.51 -18.81 0.00
N ILE A 28 5.06 -17.86 0.77
CA ILE A 28 4.40 -17.27 1.93
C ILE A 28 3.64 -16.01 1.55
N PHE A 29 2.34 -15.96 1.84
CA PHE A 29 1.50 -14.81 1.59
C PHE A 29 0.63 -14.46 2.79
N ILE A 30 0.12 -13.23 2.80
CA ILE A 30 -0.85 -12.76 3.79
C ILE A 30 -2.24 -12.93 3.19
N GLU A 31 -3.07 -13.75 3.83
CA GLU A 31 -4.49 -13.88 3.50
C GLU A 31 -5.31 -12.85 4.29
N PRO A 32 -5.82 -11.79 3.64
CA PRO A 32 -6.69 -10.85 4.33
C PRO A 32 -8.05 -11.52 4.60
N GLY A 33 -8.52 -11.43 5.84
CA GLY A 33 -9.78 -12.02 6.28
C GLY A 33 -11.02 -11.37 5.64
N ASP A 34 -12.17 -11.45 6.33
CA ASP A 34 -13.48 -11.08 5.75
C ASP A 34 -13.58 -9.65 5.22
N LEU A 35 -12.76 -8.72 5.73
CA LEU A 35 -12.69 -7.33 5.26
C LEU A 35 -12.34 -7.21 3.77
N ALA A 36 -11.62 -8.18 3.22
CA ALA A 36 -11.22 -8.21 1.82
C ALA A 36 -12.25 -8.85 0.88
N LYS A 37 -13.30 -9.49 1.41
CA LYS A 37 -14.31 -10.20 0.60
C LYS A 37 -15.36 -9.31 -0.08
N PRO A 38 -15.89 -8.23 0.54
CA PRO A 38 -16.94 -7.41 -0.09
C PRO A 38 -16.37 -6.42 -1.11
N LEU A 39 -17.24 -5.62 -1.74
CA LEU A 39 -16.89 -4.55 -2.68
C LEU A 39 -15.97 -5.05 -3.82
N CYS A 40 -14.78 -4.47 -4.00
CA CYS A 40 -13.84 -4.88 -5.04
C CYS A 40 -13.44 -6.35 -4.90
N GLY A 41 -13.42 -6.88 -3.67
CA GLY A 41 -13.12 -8.27 -3.38
C GLY A 41 -14.11 -9.26 -3.96
N ALA A 42 -15.38 -8.84 -4.09
CA ALA A 42 -16.42 -9.67 -4.69
C ALA A 42 -16.24 -9.80 -6.21
N PHE A 43 -15.70 -8.77 -6.86
CA PHE A 43 -15.43 -8.77 -8.31
C PHE A 43 -14.06 -9.34 -8.66
N ARG A 44 -13.09 -9.28 -7.72
CA ARG A 44 -11.70 -9.67 -7.92
C ARG A 44 -11.20 -10.47 -6.71
N ALA A 45 -11.72 -11.69 -6.60
CA ALA A 45 -11.33 -12.63 -5.56
C ALA A 45 -9.80 -12.79 -5.51
N GLY A 46 -9.22 -12.65 -4.31
CA GLY A 46 -7.78 -12.78 -4.09
C GLY A 46 -6.93 -11.55 -4.41
N GLN A 47 -7.47 -10.46 -4.98
CA GLN A 47 -6.68 -9.25 -5.28
C GLN A 47 -6.00 -8.68 -4.02
N PHE A 48 -6.71 -8.69 -2.89
CA PHE A 48 -6.19 -8.15 -1.64
C PHE A 48 -5.11 -9.03 -0.99
N ARG A 49 -5.01 -10.33 -1.33
CA ARG A 49 -3.88 -11.18 -0.91
C ARG A 49 -2.57 -10.63 -1.46
N GLY A 50 -2.56 -10.32 -2.76
CA GLY A 50 -1.40 -9.71 -3.41
C GLY A 50 -1.03 -8.36 -2.79
N VAL A 51 -2.04 -7.50 -2.57
CA VAL A 51 -1.87 -6.18 -1.95
C VAL A 51 -1.30 -6.28 -0.53
N ALA A 52 -1.91 -7.08 0.35
CA ALA A 52 -1.44 -7.24 1.73
C ALA A 52 -0.01 -7.79 1.75
N THR A 53 0.27 -8.80 0.93
CA THR A 53 1.58 -9.44 0.84
C THR A 53 2.66 -8.47 0.37
N VAL A 54 2.44 -7.74 -0.73
CA VAL A 54 3.44 -6.82 -1.26
C VAL A 54 3.66 -5.62 -0.33
N VAL A 55 2.58 -5.06 0.24
CA VAL A 55 2.69 -3.92 1.15
C VAL A 55 3.44 -4.29 2.42
N CYS A 56 3.18 -5.47 3.01
CA CYS A 56 3.93 -5.92 4.18
C CYS A 56 5.43 -6.08 3.87
N LYS A 57 5.77 -6.61 2.70
CA LYS A 57 7.18 -6.74 2.27
C LYS A 57 7.83 -5.37 2.10
N LEU A 58 7.16 -4.42 1.45
CA LEU A 58 7.66 -3.06 1.27
C LEU A 58 7.83 -2.32 2.60
N LEU A 59 6.90 -2.49 3.54
CA LEU A 59 7.03 -1.91 4.89
C LEU A 59 8.24 -2.46 5.63
N ASN A 60 8.53 -3.75 5.53
CA ASN A 60 9.71 -4.35 6.13
C ASN A 60 11.03 -3.89 5.46
N MET A 61 11.00 -3.60 4.16
CA MET A 61 12.17 -3.12 3.41
C MET A 61 12.46 -1.64 3.63
N VAL A 62 11.42 -0.80 3.71
CA VAL A 62 11.53 0.66 3.78
C VAL A 62 11.49 1.18 5.22
N GLN A 63 10.78 0.49 6.10
CA GLN A 63 10.56 0.86 7.51
C GLN A 63 10.10 2.33 7.71
N PRO A 64 9.04 2.79 7.03
CA PRO A 64 8.55 4.15 7.23
C PRO A 64 7.81 4.29 8.57
N ASP A 65 7.74 5.51 9.11
CA ASP A 65 6.88 5.83 10.26
C ASP A 65 5.43 6.10 9.84
N VAL A 66 5.23 6.60 8.61
CA VAL A 66 3.91 6.96 8.06
C VAL A 66 3.76 6.46 6.63
N LEU A 67 2.62 5.83 6.33
CA LEU A 67 2.23 5.35 5.00
C LEU A 67 0.95 6.07 4.53
N PHE A 68 1.05 6.72 3.36
CA PHE A 68 -0.08 7.43 2.76
C PHE A 68 -0.81 6.56 1.72
N PHE A 69 -2.15 6.58 1.75
CA PHE A 69 -3.00 5.98 0.71
C PHE A 69 -3.85 7.03 0.01
N GLY A 70 -4.06 6.88 -1.30
CA GLY A 70 -4.97 7.74 -2.05
C GLY A 70 -6.44 7.51 -1.69
N GLN A 71 -7.26 8.56 -1.81
CA GLN A 71 -8.69 8.51 -1.50
C GLN A 71 -9.49 7.51 -2.36
N LYS A 72 -9.01 7.15 -3.54
CA LYS A 72 -9.73 6.22 -4.44
C LYS A 72 -9.64 4.76 -3.98
N ASP A 73 -8.75 4.46 -3.04
CA ASP A 73 -8.39 3.09 -2.64
C ASP A 73 -8.77 2.82 -1.17
N LEU A 74 -9.93 3.33 -0.71
CA LEU A 74 -10.35 3.22 0.69
C LEU A 74 -10.43 1.78 1.20
N GLN A 75 -10.89 0.83 0.37
CA GLN A 75 -10.92 -0.59 0.77
C GLN A 75 -9.51 -1.15 0.95
N GLN A 76 -8.57 -0.81 0.07
CA GLN A 76 -7.17 -1.21 0.21
C GLN A 76 -6.55 -0.58 1.46
N CYS A 77 -6.80 0.71 1.72
CA CYS A 77 -6.39 1.38 2.95
C CYS A 77 -6.94 0.67 4.19
N ALA A 78 -8.21 0.26 4.18
CA ALA A 78 -8.81 -0.49 5.29
C ALA A 78 -8.16 -1.86 5.50
N VAL A 79 -7.92 -2.63 4.42
CA VAL A 79 -7.25 -3.93 4.48
C VAL A 79 -5.82 -3.79 5.03
N VAL A 80 -5.05 -2.84 4.51
CA VAL A 80 -3.66 -2.60 4.96
C VAL A 80 -3.64 -2.08 6.40
N ARG A 81 -4.57 -1.20 6.78
CA ARG A 81 -4.71 -0.73 8.17
C ARG A 81 -4.98 -1.89 9.11
N ARG A 82 -5.90 -2.79 8.73
CA ARG A 82 -6.20 -3.97 9.55
C ARG A 82 -4.99 -4.89 9.66
N MET A 83 -4.30 -5.15 8.55
CA MET A 83 -3.06 -5.93 8.53
C MET A 83 -1.99 -5.35 9.45
N ALA A 84 -1.76 -4.03 9.42
CA ALA A 84 -0.77 -3.38 10.28
C ALA A 84 -1.09 -3.56 11.77
N VAL A 85 -2.37 -3.44 12.15
CA VAL A 85 -2.82 -3.70 13.52
C VAL A 85 -2.64 -5.16 13.91
N ASP A 86 -3.13 -6.09 13.09
CA ASP A 86 -3.11 -7.53 13.41
C ASP A 86 -1.69 -8.12 13.47
N LEU A 87 -0.74 -7.54 12.71
CA LEU A 87 0.66 -7.96 12.68
C LEU A 87 1.58 -7.09 13.56
N ASN A 88 1.03 -6.17 14.34
CA ASN A 88 1.77 -5.27 15.24
C ASN A 88 2.86 -4.46 14.50
N LEU A 89 2.58 -4.01 13.27
CA LEU A 89 3.51 -3.19 12.51
C LEU A 89 3.55 -1.76 13.09
N PRO A 90 4.73 -1.19 13.38
CA PRO A 90 4.85 0.14 13.96
C PRO A 90 4.72 1.24 12.89
N ILE A 91 3.56 1.31 12.23
CA ILE A 91 3.29 2.21 11.10
C ILE A 91 1.98 2.99 11.30
N GLU A 92 2.02 4.30 11.08
CA GLU A 92 0.79 5.10 10.95
C GLU A 92 0.28 5.07 9.50
N ILE A 93 -0.99 4.74 9.31
CA ILE A 93 -1.61 4.73 7.98
C ILE A 93 -2.54 5.92 7.83
N VAL A 94 -2.26 6.80 6.87
CA VAL A 94 -2.97 8.06 6.65
C VAL A 94 -3.66 8.08 5.29
N PRO A 95 -4.99 8.20 5.21
CA PRO A 95 -5.67 8.44 3.95
C PRO A 95 -5.42 9.89 3.51
N TYR A 96 -4.75 10.07 2.38
CA TYR A 96 -4.53 11.38 1.79
C TYR A 96 -5.70 11.77 0.88
N ARG A 97 -6.27 12.94 1.14
CA ARG A 97 -7.25 13.58 0.27
C ARG A 97 -6.54 14.69 -0.50
N PRO A 98 -6.33 14.57 -1.82
CA PRO A 98 -5.84 15.68 -2.62
C PRO A 98 -6.80 16.85 -2.47
N PHE A 99 -6.27 18.08 -2.44
CA PHE A 99 -7.08 19.27 -2.57
C PHE A 99 -7.92 19.13 -3.83
N ALA A 100 -9.24 19.10 -3.71
CA ALA A 100 -10.10 19.15 -4.89
C ALA A 100 -9.75 20.45 -5.61
N SER A 101 -9.22 20.37 -6.83
CA SER A 101 -9.19 21.54 -7.71
C SER A 101 -10.63 22.06 -7.76
N ARG A 102 -10.87 23.28 -7.27
CA ARG A 102 -12.13 23.99 -7.47
C ARG A 102 -12.38 23.98 -8.99
N MET A 103 -13.23 23.06 -9.43
CA MET A 103 -13.68 23.02 -10.81
C MET A 103 -14.62 24.23 -10.95
N GLY A 104 -14.16 25.21 -11.74
CA GLY A 104 -14.88 26.37 -12.26
C GLY A 104 -16.10 26.90 -11.50
N SER A 105 -15.92 28.03 -10.79
CA SER A 105 -16.96 29.04 -10.66
C SER A 105 -16.57 30.21 -11.57
N ARG A 106 -17.06 30.19 -12.81
CA ARG A 106 -17.34 31.36 -13.62
C ARG A 106 -18.68 31.15 -14.29
#